data_AF-A0A0K8J4A1-F1
#
_entry.id   AF-A0A0K8J4A1-F1
#
_cell.length_a   1.000
_cell.length_b   1.000
_cell.length_c   1.000
_cell.angle_alpha   90.00
_cell.angle_beta   90.00
_cell.angle_gamma   90.00
#
_symmetry.space_group_name_H-M   'P 1'
#
loop_
_entity.id
_entity.type
_entity.pdbx_description
1 polymer ?
#
loop_
_entity_poly.entity_id
_entity_poly.type
_entity_poly.pdbx_seq_one_letter_code
_entity_poly.pdbx_strand_id
1 'polypeptide(L)'
;MNEELSYLDADLKGLFVETKYDDMKKLLDERSDEEVKEIYNHNWGIIKKYYDNENFDLLQKHIKFVAYSCFVIEYAQDRGLIGEDVFGIMMAVFNDIYEIRNKE
;
A
#
# COMPACT_ATOMS: atom_id res chain seq x y z
N MET A 1 3.99 -10.67 9.22
CA MET A 1 5.01 -10.64 8.17
C MET A 1 6.21 -11.40 8.65
N ASN A 2 6.56 -12.49 7.95
CA ASN A 2 7.82 -13.20 8.19
C ASN A 2 9.01 -12.41 7.58
N GLU A 3 10.23 -12.91 7.79
CA GLU A 3 11.45 -12.23 7.33
C GLU A 3 11.52 -12.16 5.79
N GLU A 4 11.15 -13.24 5.09
CA GLU A 4 11.14 -13.29 3.62
C GLU A 4 10.19 -12.24 3.00
N LEU A 5 8.98 -12.13 3.55
CA LEU A 5 7.99 -11.15 3.12
C LEU A 5 8.39 -9.71 3.49
N SER A 6 9.17 -9.54 4.55
CA SER A 6 9.73 -8.24 4.90
C SER A 6 10.79 -7.77 3.90
N TYR A 7 11.61 -8.70 3.38
CA TYR A 7 12.53 -8.40 2.29
C TYR A 7 11.80 -8.10 0.99
N LEU A 8 10.78 -8.90 0.65
CA LEU A 8 9.96 -8.66 -0.53
C LEU A 8 9.26 -7.28 -0.48
N ASP A 9 8.65 -6.92 0.65
CA ASP A 9 8.01 -5.60 0.81
C ASP A 9 9.03 -4.45 0.66
N ALA A 10 10.25 -4.63 1.17
CA ALA A 10 11.33 -3.67 0.98
C ALA A 10 11.76 -3.55 -0.49
N ASP A 11 11.88 -4.66 -1.22
CA ASP A 11 12.22 -4.69 -2.64
C ASP A 11 11.14 -4.02 -3.49
N LEU A 12 9.86 -4.35 -3.24
CA LEU A 12 8.72 -3.74 -3.91
C LEU A 12 8.69 -2.22 -3.70
N LYS A 13 8.95 -1.77 -2.47
CA LYS A 13 9.07 -0.34 -2.16
C LYS A 13 10.25 0.31 -2.90
N GLY A 14 11.37 -0.38 -3.02
CA GLY A 14 12.52 0.08 -3.82
C GLY A 14 12.15 0.28 -5.28
N LEU A 15 11.53 -0.73 -5.90
CA LEU A 15 11.03 -0.67 -7.27
C LEU A 15 10.01 0.44 -7.48
N PHE A 16 9.12 0.66 -6.50
CA PHE A 16 8.15 1.75 -6.54
C PHE A 16 8.82 3.13 -6.61
N VAL A 17 9.86 3.35 -5.79
CA VAL A 17 10.63 4.60 -5.80
C VAL A 17 11.38 4.79 -7.12
N GLU A 18 11.83 3.70 -7.74
CA GLU A 18 12.46 3.69 -9.06
C GLU A 18 11.46 3.71 -10.23
N THR A 19 10.16 3.81 -9.95
CA THR A 19 9.06 3.81 -10.95
C THR A 19 9.02 2.56 -11.85
N LYS A 20 9.52 1.43 -11.35
CA LYS A 20 9.56 0.13 -12.04
C LYS A 20 8.31 -0.70 -11.79
N TYR A 21 7.14 -0.15 -12.15
CA TYR A 21 5.83 -0.75 -11.82
C TYR A 21 5.60 -2.12 -12.48
N ASP A 22 6.09 -2.32 -13.70
CA ASP A 22 5.96 -3.62 -14.39
C ASP A 22 6.75 -4.73 -13.66
N ASP A 23 7.92 -4.40 -13.12
CA ASP A 23 8.74 -5.35 -12.37
C ASP A 23 8.13 -5.65 -11.01
N MET A 24 7.46 -4.66 -10.38
CA MET A 24 6.67 -4.92 -9.17
C MET A 24 5.53 -5.91 -9.44
N LYS A 25 4.78 -5.71 -10.54
CA LYS A 25 3.67 -6.61 -10.91
C LYS A 25 4.18 -8.02 -11.15
N LYS A 26 5.27 -8.19 -11.91
CA LYS A 26 5.91 -9.51 -12.09
C LYS A 26 6.28 -10.18 -10.76
N LEU A 27 6.92 -9.44 -9.86
CA LEU A 27 7.28 -9.98 -8.54
C LEU A 27 6.06 -10.38 -7.73
N LEU A 28 4.97 -9.63 -7.81
CA LEU A 28 3.72 -9.95 -7.12
C LEU A 28 2.97 -11.11 -7.79
N ASP A 29 3.04 -11.26 -9.11
CA ASP A 29 2.45 -12.37 -9.87
C ASP A 29 3.07 -13.72 -9.47
N GLU A 30 4.36 -13.72 -9.13
CA GLU A 30 5.09 -14.90 -8.66
C GLU A 30 4.74 -15.32 -7.22
N ARG A 31 3.99 -14.50 -6.49
CA ARG A 31 3.59 -14.77 -5.10
C ARG A 31 2.21 -15.37 -5.00
N SER A 32 2.01 -16.15 -3.96
CA SER A 32 0.69 -16.65 -3.59
C SER A 32 -0.22 -15.52 -3.12
N ASP A 33 -1.53 -15.76 -3.22
CA ASP A 33 -2.55 -14.81 -2.75
C ASP A 33 -2.39 -14.49 -1.27
N GLU A 34 -1.95 -15.45 -0.45
CA GLU A 34 -1.76 -15.26 0.98
C GLU A 34 -0.58 -14.32 1.28
N GLU A 35 0.52 -14.44 0.54
CA GLU A 35 1.67 -13.54 0.65
C GLU A 35 1.30 -12.11 0.24
N VAL A 36 0.58 -11.94 -0.87
CA VAL A 36 0.08 -10.63 -1.30
C VAL A 36 -0.87 -10.04 -0.26
N LYS A 37 -1.74 -10.87 0.32
CA LYS A 37 -2.62 -10.48 1.44
C LYS A 37 -1.84 -10.00 2.64
N GLU A 38 -0.79 -10.71 3.02
CA GLU A 38 0.00 -10.35 4.18
C GLU A 38 0.70 -9.00 3.99
N ILE A 39 1.24 -8.75 2.80
CA ILE A 39 1.90 -7.48 2.45
C ILE A 39 0.90 -6.32 2.49
N TYR A 40 -0.22 -6.41 1.75
CA TYR A 40 -1.15 -5.28 1.69
C TYR A 40 -1.80 -5.02 3.05
N ASN A 41 -2.13 -6.07 3.83
CA ASN A 41 -2.73 -5.90 5.16
C ASN A 41 -1.73 -5.28 6.14
N HIS A 42 -0.45 -5.64 6.05
CA HIS A 42 0.59 -5.02 6.86
C HIS A 42 0.72 -3.53 6.55
N ASN A 43 0.85 -3.19 5.27
CA ASN A 43 1.02 -1.79 4.82
C ASN A 43 -0.23 -0.95 5.12
N TRP A 44 -1.42 -1.50 4.87
CA TRP A 44 -2.68 -0.89 5.25
C TRP A 44 -2.77 -0.65 6.77
N GLY A 45 -2.40 -1.64 7.58
CA GLY A 45 -2.45 -1.52 9.04
C GLY A 45 -1.59 -0.38 9.57
N ILE A 46 -0.44 -0.12 8.96
CA ILE A 46 0.42 1.03 9.29
C ILE A 46 -0.30 2.33 8.93
N ILE A 47 -0.81 2.46 7.70
CA ILE A 47 -1.50 3.66 7.22
C ILE A 47 -2.72 3.96 8.08
N LYS A 48 -3.59 2.97 8.24
CA LYS A 48 -4.82 3.08 9.04
C LYS A 48 -4.51 3.50 10.48
N LYS A 49 -3.50 2.90 11.11
CA LYS A 49 -3.10 3.28 12.47
C LYS A 49 -2.74 4.76 12.58
N TYR A 50 -1.97 5.31 11.65
CA TYR A 50 -1.59 6.71 11.72
C TYR A 50 -2.74 7.65 11.33
N TYR A 51 -3.58 7.22 10.39
CA TYR A 51 -4.79 7.95 9.99
C TYR A 51 -5.81 8.04 11.14
N ASP A 52 -6.12 6.92 11.80
CA ASP A 52 -7.03 6.86 12.95
C ASP A 52 -6.55 7.72 14.14
N ASN A 53 -5.23 7.94 14.24
CA ASN A 53 -4.62 8.79 15.27
C ASN A 53 -4.43 10.24 14.80
N GLU A 54 -5.00 10.63 13.65
CA GLU A 54 -4.91 11.96 13.05
C GLU A 54 -3.46 12.45 12.85
N ASN A 55 -2.50 11.54 12.73
CA ASN A 55 -1.08 11.85 12.52
C ASN A 55 -0.78 12.15 11.04
N PHE A 56 -1.55 13.07 10.46
CA PHE A 56 -1.50 13.39 9.04
C PHE A 56 -0.14 13.93 8.61
N ASP A 57 0.52 14.76 9.45
CA ASP A 57 1.87 15.27 9.18
C ASP A 57 2.88 14.15 8.93
N LEU A 58 2.80 13.05 9.68
CA LEU A 58 3.70 11.92 9.53
C LEU A 58 3.38 11.15 8.24
N LEU A 59 2.10 10.97 7.93
CA LEU A 59 1.66 10.37 6.67
C LEU A 59 2.13 11.22 5.47
N GLN A 60 2.05 12.55 5.56
CA GLN A 60 2.56 13.46 4.53
C GLN A 60 4.07 13.36 4.36
N LYS A 61 4.83 13.35 5.46
CA LYS A 61 6.29 13.16 5.42
C LYS A 61 6.70 11.84 4.77
N HIS A 62 5.85 10.82 4.88
CA HIS A 62 6.07 9.49 4.29
C HIS A 62 5.17 9.20 3.08
N ILE A 63 4.79 10.23 2.30
CA ILE A 63 3.83 10.08 1.21
C ILE A 63 4.21 9.03 0.15
N LYS A 64 5.50 8.76 -0.07
CA LYS A 64 5.96 7.70 -0.97
C LYS A 64 5.54 6.30 -0.47
N PHE A 65 5.57 6.07 0.84
CA PHE A 65 5.08 4.83 1.43
C PHE A 65 3.55 4.74 1.33
N VAL A 66 2.84 5.85 1.52
CA VAL A 66 1.38 5.91 1.33
C VAL A 66 1.02 5.53 -0.11
N ALA A 67 1.70 6.11 -1.10
CA ALA A 67 1.48 5.81 -2.51
C ALA A 67 1.87 4.38 -2.90
N TYR A 68 2.96 3.87 -2.34
CA TYR A 68 3.31 2.46 -2.50
C TYR A 68 2.24 1.53 -1.94
N SER A 69 1.75 1.80 -0.73
CA SER A 69 0.69 1.01 -0.10
C SER A 69 -0.61 1.03 -0.92
N CYS A 70 -0.98 2.20 -1.44
CA CYS A 70 -2.11 2.37 -2.36
C CYS A 70 -1.94 1.49 -3.61
N PHE A 71 -0.77 1.49 -4.24
CA PHE A 71 -0.49 0.65 -5.41
C PHE A 71 -0.67 -0.84 -5.12
N VAL A 72 -0.17 -1.33 -3.98
CA VAL A 72 -0.29 -2.76 -3.63
C VAL A 72 -1.76 -3.13 -3.35
N ILE A 73 -2.54 -2.21 -2.79
CA ILE A 73 -3.99 -2.40 -2.58
C ILE A 73 -4.75 -2.42 -3.89
N GLU A 74 -4.47 -1.51 -4.82
CA GLU A 74 -5.04 -1.51 -6.18
C GLU A 74 -4.71 -2.83 -6.89
N TYR A 75 -3.45 -3.26 -6.85
CA TYR A 75 -3.04 -4.54 -7.41
C TYR A 75 -3.78 -5.73 -6.77
N ALA A 76 -3.93 -5.73 -5.44
CA ALA A 76 -4.65 -6.79 -4.73
C ALA A 76 -6.15 -6.80 -5.09
N GLN A 77 -6.75 -5.64 -5.33
CA GLN A 77 -8.13 -5.54 -5.81
C GLN A 77 -8.28 -6.04 -7.25
N ASP A 78 -7.38 -5.66 -8.16
CA ASP A 78 -7.34 -6.16 -9.55
C ASP A 78 -7.23 -7.69 -9.59
N ARG A 79 -6.49 -8.27 -8.65
CA ARG A 79 -6.33 -9.73 -8.47
C ARG A 79 -7.52 -10.41 -7.79
N GLY A 80 -8.53 -9.66 -7.35
CA GLY A 80 -9.74 -10.17 -6.69
C GLY A 80 -9.56 -10.55 -5.21
N LEU A 81 -8.51 -10.04 -4.55
CA LEU A 81 -8.19 -10.35 -3.15
C LEU A 81 -8.90 -9.43 -2.15
N ILE A 82 -9.48 -8.33 -2.63
CA ILE A 82 -10.18 -7.32 -1.85
C ILE A 82 -11.57 -7.11 -2.47
N GLY A 83 -12.63 -7.23 -1.66
CA GLY A 83 -14.00 -6.94 -2.10
C GLY A 83 -14.23 -5.44 -2.29
N GLU A 84 -15.15 -5.07 -3.18
CA GLU A 84 -15.41 -3.68 -3.57
C GLU A 84 -15.68 -2.74 -2.38
N ASP A 85 -16.49 -3.17 -1.41
CA ASP A 85 -16.82 -2.37 -0.23
C ASP A 85 -15.58 -2.04 0.61
N VAL A 86 -14.73 -3.04 0.83
CA VAL A 86 -13.49 -2.90 1.62
C VAL A 86 -12.49 -2.03 0.87
N PHE A 87 -12.37 -2.24 -0.44
CA PHE A 87 -11.52 -1.41 -1.29
C PHE A 87 -11.97 0.05 -1.27
N GLY A 88 -13.26 0.32 -1.38
CA GLY A 88 -13.80 1.69 -1.31
C GLY A 88 -13.43 2.41 -0.01
N ILE A 89 -13.48 1.72 1.12
CA ILE A 89 -13.06 2.28 2.42
C ILE A 89 -11.56 2.58 2.43
N MET A 90 -10.72 1.66 1.94
CA MET A 90 -9.27 1.88 1.86
C MET A 90 -8.93 3.08 0.98
N MET A 91 -9.56 3.19 -0.19
CA MET A 91 -9.33 4.28 -1.13
C MET A 91 -9.81 5.63 -0.61
N ALA A 92 -10.91 5.68 0.16
CA ALA A 92 -11.33 6.91 0.82
C ALA A 92 -10.23 7.46 1.75
N VAL A 93 -9.59 6.60 2.54
CA VAL A 93 -8.47 7.01 3.42
C VAL A 93 -7.27 7.53 2.63
N PHE A 94 -6.90 6.86 1.53
CA PHE A 94 -5.81 7.37 0.68
C PHE A 94 -6.14 8.73 0.06
N ASN A 95 -7.35 8.88 -0.47
CA ASN A 95 -7.82 10.14 -1.06
C ASN A 95 -7.80 11.27 -0.03
N ASP A 96 -8.30 11.04 1.18
CA ASP A 96 -8.25 12.03 2.27
C ASP A 96 -6.81 12.49 2.55
N ILE A 97 -5.86 11.54 2.65
CA ILE A 97 -4.45 11.86 2.85
C ILE A 97 -3.92 12.71 1.69
N TYR A 98 -4.23 12.38 0.43
CA TYR A 98 -3.78 13.17 -0.71
C TYR A 98 -4.42 14.57 -0.78
N GLU A 99 -5.69 14.70 -0.42
CA GLU A 99 -6.39 15.97 -0.41
C GLU A 99 -5.84 16.93 0.65
N ILE A 100 -5.50 16.43 1.84
CA ILE A 100 -4.85 17.22 2.89
C ILE A 100 -3.54 17.82 2.35
N ARG A 101 -2.76 17.03 1.61
CA ARG A 101 -1.49 17.46 1.03
C ARG A 101 -1.63 18.63 0.04
N ASN A 102 -2.66 18.57 -0.80
CA ASN A 102 -2.84 19.54 -1.89
C ASN A 102 -3.42 20.89 -1.43
N LYS A 103 -3.79 21.01 -0.14
CA LYS A 103 -4.26 22.26 0.47
C LYS A 103 -3.13 23.09 1.07
N GLU A 104 -1.91 22.55 1.15
CA GLU A 104 -0.68 23.23 1.60
C GLU A 104 0.14 23.76 0.42
#